data_AF-A0A7S0LPB2-F1
#
_entry.id   AF-A0A7S0LPB2-F1
#
_cell.length_a   1.000
_cell.length_b   1.000
_cell.length_c   1.000
_cell.angle_alpha   90.00
_cell.angle_beta   90.00
_cell.angle_gamma   90.00
#
_symmetry.space_group_name_H-M   'P 1'
#
loop_
_entity.id
_entity.type
_entity.pdbx_description
1 polymer ?
#
loop_
_entity_poly.entity_id
_entity_poly.type
_entity_poly.pdbx_seq_one_letter_code
_entity_poly.pdbx_strand_id
1 'polypeptide(L)'
;RGLLESSAASRSWRFPKAGAQKPPPATSAPMLAVLSLGASAAVPLVTFDGGLNTTFRFVELNDPVMGGRSVGTWTLNSAAQIGILDGTVKDVPSLSAPGFIKASADGSFPDVSSVSSGSIELVVKSSTPEYAGFHVTMVSTGGSTATAAYACSGGGSIPFSRGCYKAPFSVPAGDDFTTISIPFSTFSDKWNPANGVQTTTCAEDSDVCLTAAKLATIQRVELWGEGVDGAVHLEVKSITAVAGAIKANNNALIGARPPAVYDTCSGAVQDNLKYNMSSRITPTVPVPVNADESLATAVCCDIRVQPFAEPRFTYLAPDIDFFGKLKSDAVTVFYDSVCGLPLFQAPIGRSFESFLEDTTEHGWPSFRPEEIFADNIVTNKTSTYVTSKCGTHLGSFLPDEQGDRWCIDLACVSGNPLSLKIA
;
A
#
# COMPACT_ATOMS: atom_id res chain seq x y z
N ARG A 1 -72.65 -41.30 -28.12
CA ARG A 1 -74.02 -41.35 -27.57
C ARG A 1 -73.91 -41.52 -26.05
N GLY A 2 -74.46 -40.60 -25.25
CA GLY A 2 -74.56 -40.68 -23.77
C GLY A 2 -73.35 -40.10 -23.03
N LEU A 3 -73.20 -38.81 -22.65
CA LEU A 3 -73.96 -37.85 -21.82
C LEU A 3 -73.79 -38.00 -20.29
N LEU A 4 -73.56 -36.83 -19.66
CA LEU A 4 -73.72 -36.39 -18.25
C LEU A 4 -72.50 -36.59 -17.33
N GLU A 5 -72.13 -35.72 -16.39
CA GLU A 5 -72.26 -34.27 -16.08
C GLU A 5 -71.98 -34.15 -14.56
N SER A 6 -71.19 -33.14 -14.18
CA SER A 6 -71.21 -32.42 -12.89
C SER A 6 -70.86 -33.14 -11.56
N SER A 7 -69.99 -32.51 -10.77
CA SER A 7 -70.44 -31.76 -9.58
C SER A 7 -69.24 -31.40 -8.68
N ALA A 8 -69.16 -30.12 -8.32
CA ALA A 8 -68.25 -29.56 -7.35
C ALA A 8 -68.74 -29.84 -5.92
N ALA A 9 -67.82 -30.10 -4.99
CA ALA A 9 -68.11 -30.03 -3.56
C ALA A 9 -66.88 -29.52 -2.79
N SER A 10 -66.97 -28.28 -2.33
CA SER A 10 -66.11 -27.68 -1.33
C SER A 10 -66.36 -28.33 0.03
N ARG A 11 -65.30 -28.71 0.74
CA ARG A 11 -65.37 -29.09 2.15
C ARG A 11 -64.55 -28.12 2.99
N SER A 12 -65.29 -27.35 3.79
CA SER A 12 -64.79 -26.55 4.89
C SER A 12 -64.35 -27.44 6.05
N TRP A 13 -63.15 -27.19 6.57
CA TRP A 13 -62.72 -27.72 7.86
C TRP A 13 -62.49 -26.55 8.82
N ARG A 14 -63.28 -26.54 9.90
CA ARG A 14 -63.16 -25.62 11.02
C ARG A 14 -61.98 -26.06 11.89
N PHE A 15 -61.05 -25.16 12.19
CA PHE A 15 -60.08 -25.33 13.27
C PHE A 15 -60.56 -24.60 14.53
N PRO A 16 -60.41 -25.19 15.74
CA PRO A 16 -60.73 -24.53 16.99
C PRO A 16 -59.64 -23.51 17.37
N LYS A 17 -60.07 -22.41 18.01
CA LYS A 17 -59.18 -21.41 18.62
C LYS A 17 -58.39 -22.04 19.77
N ALA A 18 -57.06 -22.08 19.67
CA ALA A 18 -56.15 -22.34 20.78
C ALA A 18 -55.57 -21.01 21.28
N GLY A 19 -55.58 -20.83 22.61
CA GLY A 19 -55.27 -19.59 23.29
C GLY A 19 -53.81 -19.13 23.18
N ALA A 20 -53.63 -17.82 23.33
CA ALA A 20 -52.33 -17.17 23.42
C ALA A 20 -51.58 -17.65 24.67
N GLN A 21 -50.45 -18.32 24.48
CA GLN A 21 -49.41 -18.49 25.50
C GLN A 21 -48.27 -17.51 25.23
N LYS A 22 -47.91 -16.75 26.28
CA LYS A 22 -46.84 -15.77 26.33
C LYS A 22 -45.48 -16.47 26.13
N PRO A 23 -44.56 -15.95 25.29
CA PRO A 23 -43.24 -16.56 25.13
C PRO A 23 -42.40 -16.41 26.42
N PRO A 24 -41.54 -17.39 26.75
CA PRO A 24 -40.62 -17.32 27.89
C PRO A 24 -39.49 -16.31 27.61
N PRO A 25 -38.82 -15.77 28.66
CA PRO A 25 -37.76 -14.80 28.48
C PRO A 25 -36.55 -15.46 27.80
N ALA A 26 -36.00 -14.75 26.81
CA ALA A 26 -34.82 -15.17 26.07
C ALA A 26 -33.61 -15.21 27.02
N THR A 27 -33.15 -16.42 27.36
CA THR A 27 -31.84 -16.64 27.94
C THR A 27 -30.78 -16.52 26.84
N SER A 28 -29.93 -15.51 26.97
CA SER A 28 -28.78 -15.24 26.11
C SER A 28 -27.81 -16.42 26.10
N ALA A 29 -27.76 -17.17 25.00
CA ALA A 29 -26.66 -18.07 24.69
C ALA A 29 -25.47 -17.24 24.15
N PRO A 30 -24.22 -17.57 24.50
CA PRO A 30 -23.07 -16.84 23.99
C PRO A 30 -22.93 -17.13 22.50
N MET A 31 -23.10 -16.10 21.69
CA MET A 31 -22.79 -16.12 20.27
C MET A 31 -21.27 -16.31 20.17
N LEU A 32 -20.81 -17.48 19.71
CA LEU A 32 -19.41 -17.65 19.32
C LEU A 32 -19.14 -16.63 18.21
N ALA A 33 -18.49 -15.52 18.57
CA ALA A 33 -17.92 -14.60 17.62
C ALA A 33 -16.82 -15.37 16.88
N VAL A 34 -17.10 -15.76 15.64
CA VAL A 34 -16.05 -16.12 14.69
C VAL A 34 -15.22 -14.84 14.54
N LEU A 35 -14.04 -14.83 15.14
CA LEU A 35 -13.04 -13.81 14.85
C LEU A 35 -12.73 -13.92 13.36
N SER A 36 -13.29 -13.00 12.57
CA SER A 36 -12.72 -12.70 11.26
C SER A 36 -11.33 -12.13 11.54
N LEU A 37 -10.29 -12.94 11.33
CA LEU A 37 -8.94 -12.40 11.18
C LEU A 37 -9.04 -11.31 10.11
N GLY A 38 -8.72 -10.08 10.48
CA GLY A 38 -8.59 -9.00 9.52
C GLY A 38 -7.65 -9.48 8.42
N ALA A 39 -8.13 -9.49 7.18
CA ALA A 39 -7.32 -9.84 6.04
C ALA A 39 -6.05 -8.98 6.09
N SER A 40 -4.88 -9.63 6.16
CA SER A 40 -3.64 -8.99 5.75
C SER A 40 -3.92 -8.36 4.39
N ALA A 41 -3.55 -7.09 4.16
CA ALA A 41 -3.72 -6.41 2.89
C ALA A 41 -2.73 -7.00 1.86
N ALA A 42 -2.93 -8.28 1.53
CA ALA A 42 -2.17 -9.09 0.62
C ALA A 42 -3.11 -9.40 -0.55
N VAL A 43 -2.70 -8.99 -1.74
CA VAL A 43 -3.42 -9.19 -2.99
C VAL A 43 -2.62 -10.20 -3.83
N PRO A 44 -3.07 -11.46 -3.93
CA PRO A 44 -2.40 -12.45 -4.77
C PRO A 44 -2.40 -11.98 -6.22
N LEU A 45 -1.22 -11.99 -6.85
CA LEU A 45 -1.04 -11.62 -8.27
C LEU A 45 -0.92 -12.87 -9.14
N VAL A 46 -0.13 -13.85 -8.71
CA VAL A 46 0.07 -15.11 -9.42
C VAL A 46 -0.02 -16.29 -8.45
N THR A 47 -0.89 -17.23 -8.76
CA THR A 47 -1.01 -18.55 -8.12
C THR A 47 -1.05 -19.63 -9.19
N PHE A 48 -0.84 -20.88 -8.78
CA PHE A 48 -0.83 -22.05 -9.67
C PHE A 48 -1.90 -23.08 -9.27
N ASP A 49 -2.94 -22.61 -8.60
CA ASP A 49 -4.03 -23.40 -8.04
C ASP A 49 -5.30 -23.44 -8.93
N GLY A 50 -5.29 -22.73 -10.06
CA GLY A 50 -6.42 -22.63 -10.98
C GLY A 50 -7.38 -21.47 -10.68
N GLY A 51 -7.03 -20.55 -9.77
CA GLY A 51 -7.80 -19.35 -9.50
C GLY A 51 -8.02 -18.47 -10.73
N LEU A 52 -9.26 -18.04 -10.98
CA LEU A 52 -9.69 -17.36 -12.22
C LEU A 52 -8.94 -16.06 -12.54
N ASN A 53 -8.47 -15.33 -11.52
CA ASN A 53 -7.83 -14.01 -11.68
C ASN A 53 -6.36 -14.00 -11.27
N THR A 54 -5.82 -15.17 -10.92
CA THR A 54 -4.47 -15.32 -10.35
C THR A 54 -3.68 -16.42 -11.03
N THR A 55 -4.32 -17.34 -11.77
CA THR A 55 -3.63 -18.35 -12.58
C THR A 55 -3.52 -17.89 -14.02
N PHE A 56 -2.28 -17.77 -14.50
CA PHE A 56 -1.96 -17.31 -15.85
C PHE A 56 -1.12 -18.35 -16.61
N ARG A 57 -1.19 -18.30 -17.94
CA ARG A 57 -0.34 -19.12 -18.81
C ARG A 57 1.01 -18.43 -18.99
N PHE A 58 2.03 -19.00 -18.38
CA PHE A 58 3.41 -18.60 -18.61
C PHE A 58 3.98 -19.27 -19.86
N VAL A 59 4.79 -18.51 -20.59
CA VAL A 59 5.49 -18.94 -21.82
C VAL A 59 6.96 -18.65 -21.64
N GLU A 60 7.78 -19.66 -21.90
CA GLU A 60 9.24 -19.53 -21.87
C GLU A 60 9.77 -18.84 -23.14
N LEU A 61 10.79 -18.01 -22.97
CA LEU A 61 11.56 -17.42 -24.07
C LEU A 61 13.06 -17.41 -23.75
N ASN A 62 13.81 -18.05 -24.63
CA ASN A 62 15.27 -18.01 -24.68
C ASN A 62 15.75 -16.76 -25.39
N ASP A 63 16.94 -16.27 -25.01
CA ASP A 63 17.58 -15.14 -25.67
C ASP A 63 17.80 -15.39 -27.18
N PRO A 64 17.09 -14.65 -28.05
CA PRO A 64 17.19 -14.83 -29.50
C PRO A 64 18.33 -14.00 -30.12
N VAL A 65 19.03 -13.19 -29.34
CA VAL A 65 19.97 -12.18 -29.85
C VAL A 65 21.24 -12.83 -30.39
N MET A 66 21.57 -12.56 -31.66
CA MET A 66 22.89 -12.75 -32.27
C MET A 66 23.57 -14.10 -31.97
N GLY A 67 22.83 -15.21 -32.05
CA GLY A 67 23.38 -16.54 -31.78
C GLY A 67 23.44 -16.91 -30.29
N GLY A 68 22.51 -16.36 -29.49
CA GLY A 68 22.26 -16.73 -28.10
C GLY A 68 22.22 -18.24 -27.90
N ARG A 69 22.79 -18.67 -26.77
CA ARG A 69 23.00 -20.09 -26.43
C ARG A 69 22.28 -20.52 -25.17
N SER A 70 21.58 -19.60 -24.53
CA SER A 70 20.76 -19.89 -23.36
C SER A 70 19.59 -20.78 -23.76
N VAL A 71 19.30 -21.78 -22.93
CA VAL A 71 18.20 -22.72 -23.14
C VAL A 71 17.48 -22.94 -21.83
N GLY A 72 16.18 -22.75 -21.83
CA GLY A 72 15.31 -22.85 -20.68
C GLY A 72 13.97 -23.49 -21.00
N THR A 73 13.25 -23.81 -19.94
CA THR A 73 11.89 -24.34 -19.97
C THR A 73 11.04 -23.68 -18.89
N TRP A 74 9.74 -23.57 -19.15
CA TRP A 74 8.75 -23.29 -18.13
C TRP A 74 7.81 -24.47 -17.99
N THR A 75 7.70 -25.02 -16.78
CA THR A 75 6.81 -26.16 -16.49
C THR A 75 5.88 -25.84 -15.33
N LEU A 76 4.60 -26.15 -15.49
CA LEU A 76 3.62 -26.13 -14.41
C LEU A 76 3.54 -27.52 -13.76
N ASN A 77 3.85 -27.61 -12.47
CA ASN A 77 3.56 -28.81 -11.68
C ASN A 77 2.22 -28.63 -10.97
N SER A 78 1.15 -29.13 -11.58
CA SER A 78 -0.22 -28.98 -11.05
C SER A 78 -0.45 -29.71 -9.73
N ALA A 79 0.30 -30.78 -9.44
CA ALA A 79 0.16 -31.53 -8.19
C ALA A 79 0.75 -30.77 -7.00
N ALA A 80 1.91 -30.12 -7.21
CA ALA A 80 2.55 -29.28 -6.20
C ALA A 80 2.05 -27.82 -6.22
N GLN A 81 1.29 -27.43 -7.25
CA GLN A 81 0.82 -26.06 -7.49
C GLN A 81 1.98 -25.06 -7.54
N ILE A 82 2.99 -25.36 -8.37
CA ILE A 82 4.16 -24.50 -8.58
C ILE A 82 4.50 -24.36 -10.06
N GLY A 83 5.06 -23.21 -10.43
CA GLY A 83 5.73 -22.98 -11.71
C GLY A 83 7.24 -23.20 -11.57
N ILE A 84 7.89 -23.73 -12.61
CA ILE A 84 9.32 -24.06 -12.60
C ILE A 84 9.96 -23.45 -13.84
N LEU A 85 10.89 -22.50 -13.62
CA LEU A 85 11.83 -22.02 -14.63
C LEU A 85 13.14 -22.79 -14.47
N ASP A 86 13.52 -23.56 -15.47
CA ASP A 86 14.72 -24.41 -15.42
C ASP A 86 15.51 -24.27 -16.72
N GLY A 87 16.83 -24.11 -16.63
CA GLY A 87 17.68 -23.99 -17.80
C GLY A 87 19.12 -23.60 -17.51
N THR A 88 19.77 -23.07 -18.54
CA THR A 88 21.14 -22.55 -18.45
C THR A 88 21.24 -21.27 -19.24
N VAL A 89 21.77 -20.23 -18.60
CA VAL A 89 22.14 -18.98 -19.27
C VAL A 89 23.59 -19.10 -19.72
N LYS A 90 23.84 -18.72 -20.97
CA LYS A 90 25.17 -18.77 -21.59
C LYS A 90 25.55 -17.44 -22.21
N ASP A 91 26.86 -17.21 -22.26
CA ASP A 91 27.42 -16.08 -23.00
C ASP A 91 27.00 -16.12 -24.47
N VAL A 92 26.49 -14.98 -24.94
CA VAL A 92 26.21 -14.71 -26.35
C VAL A 92 27.55 -14.41 -27.03
N PRO A 93 28.05 -15.28 -27.93
CA PRO A 93 29.41 -15.17 -28.46
C PRO A 93 29.70 -13.83 -29.14
N SER A 94 28.71 -13.28 -29.85
CA SER A 94 28.85 -12.00 -30.55
C SER A 94 28.90 -10.79 -29.63
N LEU A 95 28.42 -10.91 -28.39
CA LEU A 95 28.37 -9.80 -27.42
C LEU A 95 29.40 -9.97 -26.29
N SER A 96 29.98 -11.17 -26.13
CA SER A 96 30.86 -11.50 -24.99
C SER A 96 30.21 -11.16 -23.64
N ALA A 97 28.89 -11.39 -23.55
CA ALA A 97 28.07 -11.11 -22.37
C ALA A 97 27.02 -12.22 -22.19
N PRO A 98 26.62 -12.53 -20.94
CA PRO A 98 25.57 -13.52 -20.67
C PRO A 98 24.23 -13.12 -21.30
N GLY A 99 23.52 -14.09 -21.85
CA GLY A 99 22.16 -13.89 -22.35
C GLY A 99 21.09 -13.98 -21.25
N PHE A 100 19.91 -14.47 -21.63
CA PHE A 100 18.81 -14.73 -20.69
C PHE A 100 17.98 -15.96 -21.04
N ILE A 101 17.25 -16.46 -20.04
CA ILE A 101 16.03 -17.25 -20.19
C ILE A 101 14.93 -16.56 -19.38
N LYS A 102 13.69 -16.63 -19.82
CA LYS A 102 12.57 -16.06 -19.04
C LYS A 102 11.27 -16.80 -19.21
N ALA A 103 10.38 -16.63 -18.24
CA ALA A 103 8.98 -17.02 -18.36
C ALA A 103 8.08 -15.80 -18.21
N SER A 104 7.18 -15.59 -19.17
CA SER A 104 6.29 -14.43 -19.22
C SER A 104 4.83 -14.85 -19.18
N ALA A 105 4.02 -14.18 -18.38
CA ALA A 105 2.57 -14.30 -18.37
C ALA A 105 1.92 -12.98 -18.77
N ASP A 106 1.06 -13.02 -19.79
CA ASP A 106 0.22 -11.91 -20.21
C ASP A 106 -1.20 -12.08 -19.66
N GLY A 107 -1.85 -10.98 -19.25
CA GLY A 107 -3.22 -11.02 -18.76
C GLY A 107 -3.68 -9.73 -18.12
N SER A 108 -4.88 -9.75 -17.54
CA SER A 108 -5.36 -8.71 -16.64
C SER A 108 -5.10 -9.15 -15.21
N PHE A 109 -4.12 -8.54 -14.57
CA PHE A 109 -3.77 -8.88 -13.19
C PHE A 109 -4.62 -8.07 -12.20
N PRO A 110 -4.79 -8.53 -10.95
CA PRO A 110 -5.48 -7.77 -9.91
C PRO A 110 -4.88 -6.37 -9.69
N ASP A 111 -5.74 -5.40 -9.39
CA ASP A 111 -5.32 -4.05 -9.00
C ASP A 111 -4.66 -4.09 -7.61
N VAL A 112 -3.39 -3.70 -7.56
CA VAL A 112 -2.59 -3.66 -6.31
C VAL A 112 -2.15 -2.24 -5.95
N SER A 113 -2.80 -1.21 -6.51
CA SER A 113 -2.52 0.20 -6.23
C SER A 113 -2.67 0.56 -4.74
N SER A 114 -3.60 -0.09 -4.04
CA SER A 114 -3.85 0.09 -2.60
C SER A 114 -2.66 -0.30 -1.72
N VAL A 115 -1.72 -1.09 -2.23
CA VAL A 115 -0.52 -1.54 -1.53
C VAL A 115 0.77 -0.99 -2.16
N SER A 116 0.67 0.11 -2.90
CA SER A 116 1.78 0.71 -3.65
C SER A 116 2.98 1.16 -2.83
N SER A 117 2.82 1.39 -1.53
CA SER A 117 3.92 1.63 -0.59
C SER A 117 4.63 0.35 -0.12
N GLY A 118 4.15 -0.81 -0.57
CA GLY A 118 4.56 -2.11 -0.10
C GLY A 118 5.56 -2.85 -0.98
N SER A 119 5.37 -4.16 -1.06
CA SER A 119 6.32 -5.06 -1.71
C SER A 119 5.57 -6.12 -2.51
N ILE A 120 6.25 -6.70 -3.48
CA ILE A 120 5.87 -7.98 -4.04
C ILE A 120 6.59 -9.08 -3.26
N GLU A 121 5.85 -10.08 -2.81
CA GLU A 121 6.35 -11.26 -2.13
C GLU A 121 6.30 -12.46 -3.07
N LEU A 122 7.47 -13.00 -3.36
CA LEU A 122 7.65 -14.21 -4.14
C LEU A 122 7.92 -15.37 -3.17
N VAL A 123 7.06 -16.39 -3.18
CA VAL A 123 7.31 -17.62 -2.43
C VAL A 123 8.03 -18.58 -3.36
N VAL A 124 9.34 -18.71 -3.18
CA VAL A 124 10.25 -19.35 -4.14
C VAL A 124 11.27 -20.27 -3.49
N LYS A 125 11.80 -21.19 -4.29
CA LYS A 125 12.89 -22.11 -3.93
C LYS A 125 13.79 -22.28 -5.15
N SER A 126 15.07 -22.51 -4.93
CA SER A 126 16.05 -22.72 -6.00
C SER A 126 17.05 -23.80 -5.61
N SER A 127 17.36 -24.70 -6.54
CA SER A 127 18.48 -25.64 -6.42
C SER A 127 19.80 -25.06 -6.97
N THR A 128 19.76 -23.82 -7.45
CA THR A 128 20.90 -23.01 -7.91
C THR A 128 20.93 -21.67 -7.17
N PRO A 129 20.91 -21.65 -5.82
CA PRO A 129 20.84 -20.42 -5.03
C PRO A 129 22.03 -19.46 -5.25
N GLU A 130 23.14 -19.97 -5.77
CA GLU A 130 24.32 -19.19 -6.18
C GLU A 130 24.12 -18.37 -7.46
N TYR A 131 23.06 -18.64 -8.23
CA TYR A 131 22.76 -17.88 -9.45
C TYR A 131 22.31 -16.45 -9.10
N ALA A 132 23.14 -15.46 -9.44
CA ALA A 132 22.93 -14.06 -9.07
C ALA A 132 22.12 -13.24 -10.11
N GLY A 133 21.64 -13.88 -11.18
CA GLY A 133 20.96 -13.22 -12.30
C GLY A 133 19.44 -13.21 -12.24
N PHE A 134 18.82 -13.49 -11.09
CA PHE A 134 17.37 -13.53 -10.97
C PHE A 134 16.75 -12.15 -10.99
N HIS A 135 15.77 -11.95 -11.87
CA HIS A 135 14.98 -10.72 -11.93
C HIS A 135 13.49 -11.02 -12.04
N VAL A 136 12.68 -10.11 -11.53
CA VAL A 136 11.22 -10.09 -11.74
C VAL A 136 10.85 -8.79 -12.46
N THR A 137 9.92 -8.88 -13.41
CA THR A 137 9.35 -7.71 -14.08
C THR A 137 7.85 -7.63 -13.88
N MET A 138 7.38 -6.40 -13.65
CA MET A 138 5.97 -6.03 -13.69
C MET A 138 5.80 -5.04 -14.84
N VAL A 139 4.82 -5.29 -15.71
CA VAL A 139 4.65 -4.48 -16.91
C VAL A 139 3.34 -3.74 -16.84
N SER A 140 3.44 -2.42 -16.93
CA SER A 140 2.30 -1.53 -17.02
C SER A 140 2.66 -0.42 -17.98
N THR A 141 2.07 -0.50 -19.18
CA THR A 141 2.43 0.40 -20.27
C THR A 141 1.79 1.78 -20.10
N GLY A 142 0.66 1.91 -19.38
CA GLY A 142 -0.05 3.18 -19.25
C GLY A 142 -0.38 3.84 -20.60
N GLY A 143 -0.45 3.06 -21.68
CA GLY A 143 -0.60 3.55 -23.06
C GLY A 143 0.68 4.08 -23.74
N SER A 144 1.83 4.07 -23.05
CA SER A 144 3.11 4.59 -23.58
C SER A 144 3.81 3.66 -24.59
N THR A 145 3.39 2.40 -24.66
CA THR A 145 3.99 1.37 -25.52
C THR A 145 2.91 0.49 -26.16
N ALA A 146 3.11 0.10 -27.42
CA ALA A 146 2.12 -0.67 -28.18
C ALA A 146 1.85 -2.08 -27.63
N THR A 147 2.85 -2.73 -27.01
CA THR A 147 2.69 -4.07 -26.40
C THR A 147 3.52 -4.23 -25.13
N ALA A 148 3.03 -5.02 -24.17
CA ALA A 148 3.77 -5.38 -22.96
C ALA A 148 5.07 -6.12 -23.28
N ALA A 149 5.10 -6.91 -24.35
CA ALA A 149 6.31 -7.60 -24.82
C ALA A 149 7.40 -6.64 -25.30
N TYR A 150 7.03 -5.62 -26.09
CA TYR A 150 7.98 -4.63 -26.56
C TYR A 150 8.51 -3.76 -25.41
N ALA A 151 7.65 -3.43 -24.42
CA ALA A 151 8.09 -2.72 -23.23
C ALA A 151 9.24 -3.47 -22.53
N CYS A 152 9.12 -4.80 -22.37
CA CYS A 152 10.18 -5.61 -21.78
C CYS A 152 11.30 -6.07 -22.73
N SER A 153 11.40 -5.46 -23.91
CA SER A 153 12.59 -5.64 -24.77
C SER A 153 13.78 -4.79 -24.30
N GLY A 154 13.53 -3.76 -23.48
CA GLY A 154 14.60 -2.94 -22.90
C GLY A 154 14.16 -1.82 -21.97
N GLY A 155 12.89 -1.81 -21.53
CA GLY A 155 12.34 -0.76 -20.68
C GLY A 155 12.52 0.62 -21.30
N GLY A 156 12.69 1.65 -20.47
CA GLY A 156 12.99 3.00 -20.89
C GLY A 156 14.37 3.27 -21.48
N SER A 157 15.19 2.24 -21.67
CA SER A 157 16.48 2.37 -22.36
C SER A 157 16.35 2.29 -23.88
N ILE A 158 15.24 1.77 -24.40
CA ILE A 158 14.94 1.71 -25.83
C ILE A 158 13.82 2.72 -26.15
N PRO A 159 13.87 3.42 -27.31
CA PRO A 159 12.82 4.32 -27.71
C PRO A 159 11.45 3.63 -27.76
N PHE A 160 10.46 4.26 -27.10
CA PHE A 160 9.05 3.83 -27.08
C PHE A 160 8.78 2.46 -26.44
N SER A 161 9.65 1.97 -25.56
CA SER A 161 9.45 0.71 -24.81
C SER A 161 9.30 0.93 -23.29
N ARG A 162 8.76 2.08 -22.87
CA ARG A 162 8.48 2.36 -21.46
C ARG A 162 7.44 1.38 -20.88
N GLY A 163 7.50 1.18 -19.57
CA GLY A 163 6.51 0.44 -18.80
C GLY A 163 6.93 -0.96 -18.38
N CYS A 164 8.21 -1.34 -18.50
CA CYS A 164 8.73 -2.61 -18.00
C CYS A 164 9.61 -2.38 -16.78
N TYR A 165 9.00 -2.51 -15.61
CA TYR A 165 9.65 -2.25 -14.33
C TYR A 165 10.34 -3.54 -13.88
N LYS A 166 11.68 -3.50 -13.74
CA LYS A 166 12.52 -4.64 -13.39
C LYS A 166 13.14 -4.46 -12.02
N ALA A 167 13.20 -5.53 -11.22
CA ALA A 167 13.93 -5.57 -9.96
C ALA A 167 14.72 -6.89 -9.84
N PRO A 168 15.97 -6.87 -9.36
CA PRO A 168 16.73 -8.07 -9.05
C PRO A 168 16.25 -8.70 -7.73
N PHE A 169 16.46 -10.00 -7.58
CA PHE A 169 16.31 -10.69 -6.30
C PHE A 169 17.27 -11.87 -6.18
N SER A 170 17.35 -12.47 -4.99
CA SER A 170 18.17 -13.65 -4.75
C SER A 170 17.37 -14.66 -3.92
N VAL A 171 17.64 -15.95 -4.14
CA VAL A 171 16.98 -17.04 -3.42
C VAL A 171 17.99 -17.66 -2.45
N PRO A 172 17.73 -17.65 -1.13
CA PRO A 172 18.59 -18.31 -0.16
C PRO A 172 18.74 -19.81 -0.45
N ALA A 173 19.89 -20.37 -0.12
CA ALA A 173 20.09 -21.81 -0.17
C ALA A 173 19.19 -22.51 0.86
N GLY A 174 18.52 -23.58 0.45
CA GLY A 174 17.68 -24.39 1.32
C GLY A 174 16.72 -25.29 0.53
N ASP A 175 16.16 -26.27 1.22
CA ASP A 175 15.20 -27.22 0.63
C ASP A 175 13.73 -26.73 0.74
N ASP A 176 13.50 -25.66 1.51
CA ASP A 176 12.18 -25.09 1.78
C ASP A 176 11.89 -23.89 0.88
N PHE A 177 10.60 -23.68 0.61
CA PHE A 177 10.14 -22.43 0.00
C PHE A 177 10.35 -21.26 0.96
N THR A 178 10.93 -20.18 0.43
CA THR A 178 11.21 -18.96 1.16
C THR A 178 10.42 -17.79 0.57
N THR A 179 9.99 -16.86 1.42
CA THR A 179 9.33 -15.63 0.95
C THR A 179 10.38 -14.56 0.72
N ILE A 180 10.51 -14.10 -0.52
CA ILE A 180 11.37 -13.00 -0.92
C ILE A 180 10.51 -11.76 -1.12
N SER A 181 10.73 -10.75 -0.28
CA SER A 181 9.99 -9.48 -0.32
C SER A 181 10.80 -8.43 -1.07
N ILE A 182 10.25 -7.92 -2.17
CA ILE A 182 10.89 -6.96 -3.07
C ILE A 182 10.04 -5.67 -3.06
N PRO A 183 10.51 -4.58 -2.45
CA PRO A 183 9.75 -3.33 -2.39
C PRO A 183 9.41 -2.77 -3.77
N PHE A 184 8.21 -2.21 -3.94
CA PHE A 184 7.84 -1.57 -5.21
C PHE A 184 8.79 -0.40 -5.56
N SER A 185 9.37 0.25 -4.55
CA SER A 185 10.37 1.31 -4.70
C SER A 185 11.72 0.84 -5.25
N THR A 186 12.03 -0.46 -5.24
CA THR A 186 13.28 -0.99 -5.83
C THR A 186 13.13 -1.37 -7.30
N PHE A 187 11.94 -1.24 -7.87
CA PHE A 187 11.72 -1.44 -9.30
C PHE A 187 12.13 -0.21 -10.11
N SER A 188 12.62 -0.44 -11.32
CA SER A 188 12.91 0.63 -12.27
C SER A 188 12.53 0.24 -13.69
N ASP A 189 12.02 1.21 -14.45
CA ASP A 189 11.79 1.11 -15.89
C ASP A 189 13.07 1.30 -16.71
N LYS A 190 14.15 1.87 -16.16
CA LYS A 190 15.42 2.06 -16.89
C LYS A 190 16.46 1.05 -16.45
N TRP A 191 16.75 0.10 -17.33
CA TRP A 191 17.73 -0.97 -17.12
C TRP A 191 18.42 -1.31 -18.43
N ASN A 192 19.63 -1.87 -18.34
CA ASN A 192 20.43 -2.24 -19.49
C ASN A 192 19.88 -3.54 -20.11
N PRO A 193 19.44 -3.53 -21.38
CA PRO A 193 18.86 -4.70 -22.04
C PRO A 193 19.80 -5.91 -22.16
N ALA A 194 21.11 -5.71 -21.99
CA ALA A 194 22.10 -6.78 -22.10
C ALA A 194 22.25 -7.61 -20.81
N ASN A 195 21.88 -7.08 -19.65
CA ASN A 195 22.14 -7.75 -18.37
C ASN A 195 21.10 -7.49 -17.27
N GLY A 196 20.02 -6.77 -17.56
CA GLY A 196 18.94 -6.48 -16.61
C GLY A 196 19.29 -5.46 -15.52
N VAL A 197 20.54 -4.98 -15.44
CA VAL A 197 20.99 -4.05 -14.40
C VAL A 197 20.35 -2.69 -14.59
N GLN A 198 19.77 -2.14 -13.52
CA GLN A 198 19.16 -0.82 -13.54
C GLN A 198 20.21 0.26 -13.84
N THR A 199 19.91 1.15 -14.80
CA THR A 199 20.77 2.29 -15.18
C THR A 199 20.34 3.57 -14.51
N THR A 200 19.10 3.61 -14.00
CA THR A 200 18.56 4.69 -13.18
C THR A 200 17.60 4.04 -12.20
N THR A 201 17.71 4.37 -10.93
CA THR A 201 16.83 3.84 -9.88
C THR A 201 15.65 4.77 -9.64
N CYS A 202 14.57 4.24 -9.06
CA CYS A 202 13.43 5.03 -8.63
C CYS A 202 13.82 6.13 -7.60
N ALA A 203 14.87 5.90 -6.81
CA ALA A 203 15.40 6.89 -5.87
C ALA A 203 16.08 8.08 -6.58
N GLU A 204 16.66 7.86 -7.76
CA GLU A 204 17.32 8.90 -8.55
C GLU A 204 16.34 9.66 -9.44
N ASP A 205 15.35 8.98 -9.99
CA ASP A 205 14.37 9.56 -10.92
C ASP A 205 12.98 8.97 -10.70
N SER A 206 12.05 9.80 -10.21
CA SER A 206 10.68 9.35 -9.95
C SER A 206 9.92 8.87 -11.21
N ASP A 207 10.36 9.28 -12.40
CA ASP A 207 9.76 8.86 -13.68
C ASP A 207 9.88 7.34 -13.91
N VAL A 208 10.93 6.72 -13.39
CA VAL A 208 11.20 5.28 -13.58
C VAL A 208 10.52 4.41 -12.52
N CYS A 209 9.86 5.00 -11.52
CA CYS A 209 9.22 4.29 -10.42
C CYS A 209 7.94 3.53 -10.83
N LEU A 210 7.70 2.41 -10.16
CA LEU A 210 6.44 1.67 -10.23
C LEU A 210 5.40 2.28 -9.26
N THR A 211 4.57 3.19 -9.77
CA THR A 211 3.59 3.96 -8.97
C THR A 211 2.26 3.23 -8.78
N ALA A 212 1.41 3.72 -7.88
CA ALA A 212 0.05 3.20 -7.66
C ALA A 212 -0.77 3.11 -8.96
N ALA A 213 -0.73 4.15 -9.81
CA ALA A 213 -1.44 4.15 -11.09
C ALA A 213 -0.95 3.04 -12.03
N LYS A 214 0.36 2.77 -12.03
CA LYS A 214 0.97 1.70 -12.84
C LYS A 214 0.61 0.32 -12.28
N LEU A 215 0.56 0.17 -10.96
CA LEU A 215 0.15 -1.05 -10.25
C LEU A 215 -1.33 -1.41 -10.43
N ALA A 216 -2.18 -0.43 -10.78
CA ALA A 216 -3.60 -0.69 -11.08
C ALA A 216 -3.82 -1.35 -12.46
N THR A 217 -2.84 -1.30 -13.35
CA THR A 217 -3.00 -1.67 -14.77
C THR A 217 -1.93 -2.63 -15.26
N ILE A 218 -1.52 -3.59 -14.42
CA ILE A 218 -0.51 -4.58 -14.77
C ILE A 218 -1.03 -5.47 -15.91
N GLN A 219 -0.22 -5.61 -16.95
CA GLN A 219 -0.54 -6.35 -18.19
C GLN A 219 0.31 -7.62 -18.36
N ARG A 220 1.48 -7.66 -17.70
CA ARG A 220 2.41 -8.77 -17.78
C ARG A 220 3.26 -8.88 -16.52
N VAL A 221 3.61 -10.11 -16.18
CA VAL A 221 4.61 -10.47 -15.17
C VAL A 221 5.64 -11.40 -15.82
N GLU A 222 6.93 -11.19 -15.55
CA GLU A 222 7.97 -12.10 -16.03
C GLU A 222 9.00 -12.44 -14.94
N LEU A 223 9.55 -13.64 -15.03
CA LEU A 223 10.62 -14.16 -14.19
C LEU A 223 11.81 -14.47 -15.10
N TRP A 224 13.00 -14.01 -14.72
CA TRP A 224 14.19 -14.06 -15.56
C TRP A 224 15.35 -14.74 -14.85
N GLY A 225 16.14 -15.48 -15.61
CA GLY A 225 17.57 -15.63 -15.37
C GLY A 225 18.32 -14.87 -16.46
N GLU A 226 19.07 -13.83 -16.09
CA GLU A 226 19.67 -12.88 -17.03
C GLU A 226 20.99 -12.31 -16.50
N GLY A 227 21.93 -12.02 -17.39
CA GLY A 227 23.12 -11.23 -17.07
C GLY A 227 24.23 -11.98 -16.31
N VAL A 228 24.04 -13.27 -16.04
CA VAL A 228 25.03 -14.17 -15.41
C VAL A 228 25.03 -15.52 -16.13
N ASP A 229 26.19 -16.02 -16.59
CA ASP A 229 26.33 -17.39 -17.11
C ASP A 229 26.20 -18.38 -15.96
N GLY A 230 25.32 -19.38 -16.11
CA GLY A 230 25.12 -20.37 -15.07
C GLY A 230 23.87 -21.21 -15.27
N ALA A 231 23.77 -22.27 -14.47
CA ALA A 231 22.54 -23.03 -14.33
C ALA A 231 21.49 -22.19 -13.60
N VAL A 232 20.25 -22.26 -14.07
CA VAL A 232 19.11 -21.54 -13.52
C VAL A 232 18.03 -22.54 -13.15
N HIS A 233 17.65 -22.56 -11.88
CA HIS A 233 16.50 -23.31 -11.39
C HIS A 233 15.71 -22.45 -10.41
N LEU A 234 14.45 -22.19 -10.71
CA LEU A 234 13.55 -21.41 -9.86
C LEU A 234 12.17 -22.06 -9.81
N GLU A 235 11.81 -22.58 -8.65
CA GLU A 235 10.44 -22.98 -8.33
C GLU A 235 9.70 -21.80 -7.71
N VAL A 236 8.50 -21.51 -8.21
CA VAL A 236 7.64 -20.42 -7.74
C VAL A 236 6.31 -20.98 -7.31
N LYS A 237 5.92 -20.70 -6.06
CA LYS A 237 4.63 -21.10 -5.50
C LYS A 237 3.58 -20.01 -5.61
N SER A 238 3.96 -18.76 -5.42
CA SER A 238 3.05 -17.63 -5.57
C SER A 238 3.81 -16.31 -5.71
N ILE A 239 3.14 -15.34 -6.31
CA ILE A 239 3.55 -13.93 -6.33
C ILE A 239 2.38 -13.13 -5.74
N THR A 240 2.62 -12.38 -4.67
CA THR A 240 1.59 -11.64 -3.93
C THR A 240 2.04 -10.21 -3.72
N ALA A 241 1.20 -9.23 -4.02
CA ALA A 241 1.44 -7.87 -3.59
C ALA A 241 0.99 -7.72 -2.15
N VAL A 242 1.88 -7.27 -1.27
CA VAL A 242 1.54 -7.03 0.14
C VAL A 242 1.67 -5.55 0.42
N ALA A 243 0.75 -5.03 1.25
CA ALA A 243 0.99 -3.78 1.93
C ALA A 243 2.37 -3.84 2.58
N GLY A 244 3.08 -2.71 2.59
CA GLY A 244 4.40 -2.66 3.19
C GLY A 244 4.32 -3.27 4.57
N ALA A 245 5.02 -4.40 4.76
CA ALA A 245 5.35 -4.84 6.09
C ALA A 245 6.08 -3.63 6.70
N ILE A 246 5.48 -3.02 7.72
CA ILE A 246 6.26 -2.25 8.67
C ILE A 246 7.31 -3.26 9.10
N LYS A 247 8.54 -3.11 8.61
CA LYS A 247 9.65 -3.92 9.10
C LYS A 247 9.63 -3.66 10.60
N ALA A 248 9.19 -4.65 11.37
CA ALA A 248 9.61 -4.82 12.73
C ALA A 248 11.11 -5.11 12.67
N ASN A 249 11.89 -4.10 12.31
CA ASN A 249 13.27 -4.05 12.71
C ASN A 249 13.18 -4.09 14.23
N ASN A 250 13.72 -5.14 14.84
CA ASN A 250 14.01 -5.12 16.28
C ASN A 250 15.13 -4.11 16.63
N ASN A 251 15.51 -3.27 15.65
CA ASN A 251 16.09 -1.93 15.77
C ASN A 251 15.22 -0.95 14.97
N ALA A 252 13.96 -0.80 15.35
CA ALA A 252 13.11 0.25 14.80
C ALA A 252 13.79 1.57 15.14
N LEU A 253 14.06 2.38 14.13
CA LEU A 253 13.86 3.81 14.31
C LEU A 253 12.38 3.95 14.63
N ILE A 254 12.04 3.79 15.91
CA ILE A 254 11.06 4.65 16.56
C ILE A 254 11.36 6.01 15.96
N GLY A 255 10.44 6.64 15.22
CA GLY A 255 10.71 7.98 14.66
C GLY A 255 11.31 8.81 15.78
N ALA A 256 12.60 9.16 15.65
CA ALA A 256 13.49 9.28 16.81
C ALA A 256 12.85 10.22 17.80
N ARG A 257 12.37 9.69 18.95
CA ARG A 257 11.70 10.54 19.92
C ARG A 257 12.64 11.71 20.25
N PRO A 258 12.12 12.93 20.41
CA PRO A 258 12.94 14.02 20.91
C PRO A 258 13.66 13.57 22.18
N PRO A 259 14.83 14.13 22.48
CA PRO A 259 15.48 13.87 23.76
C PRO A 259 14.47 14.11 24.89
N ALA A 260 14.46 13.24 25.93
CA ALA A 260 13.38 13.23 26.93
C ALA A 260 13.10 14.58 27.63
N VAL A 261 14.06 15.50 27.64
CA VAL A 261 13.90 16.88 28.15
C VAL A 261 13.06 17.78 27.24
N TYR A 262 12.98 17.45 25.95
CA TYR A 262 12.25 18.17 24.92
C TYR A 262 10.96 17.47 24.48
N ASP A 263 10.80 16.20 24.84
CA ASP A 263 9.68 15.38 24.40
C ASP A 263 8.41 15.64 25.22
N THR A 264 7.37 16.14 24.56
CA THR A 264 6.07 16.45 25.16
C THR A 264 5.04 15.34 25.00
N CYS A 265 5.30 14.35 24.13
CA CYS A 265 4.33 13.32 23.78
C CYS A 265 4.32 12.16 24.77
N SER A 266 3.14 11.57 24.97
CA SER A 266 2.98 10.35 25.79
C SER A 266 3.54 9.10 25.13
N GLY A 267 3.73 9.12 23.81
CA GLY A 267 4.24 7.99 23.02
C GLY A 267 4.89 8.45 21.71
N ALA A 268 5.35 7.49 20.93
CA ALA A 268 5.87 7.75 19.59
C ALA A 268 4.74 8.12 18.63
N VAL A 269 5.05 8.96 17.64
CA VAL A 269 4.18 9.18 16.48
C VAL A 269 3.96 7.86 15.75
N GLN A 270 2.74 7.64 15.25
CA GLN A 270 2.38 6.46 14.48
C GLN A 270 3.17 6.40 13.17
N ASP A 271 3.66 5.21 12.82
CA ASP A 271 4.50 5.01 11.61
C ASP A 271 3.71 5.06 10.29
N ASN A 272 2.37 5.08 10.35
CA ASN A 272 1.48 4.94 9.20
C ASN A 272 0.47 6.10 9.05
N LEU A 273 0.90 7.32 9.33
CA LEU A 273 0.11 8.53 9.12
C LEU A 273 -0.53 8.61 7.73
N LYS A 274 -1.79 9.06 7.72
CA LYS A 274 -2.64 9.31 6.56
C LYS A 274 -2.08 10.39 5.65
N TYR A 275 -2.72 10.53 4.49
CA TYR A 275 -2.42 11.56 3.49
C TYR A 275 -0.97 11.54 2.99
N ASN A 276 -0.28 10.40 3.11
CA ASN A 276 1.15 10.24 2.82
C ASN A 276 2.08 11.03 3.77
N MET A 277 1.60 11.47 4.93
CA MET A 277 2.40 12.27 5.85
C MET A 277 3.61 11.50 6.43
N SER A 278 3.53 10.17 6.49
CA SER A 278 4.66 9.30 6.88
C SER A 278 5.87 9.42 5.94
N SER A 279 5.70 10.00 4.74
CA SER A 279 6.82 10.26 3.82
C SER A 279 7.74 11.38 4.31
N ARG A 280 7.29 12.21 5.26
CA ARG A 280 8.03 13.36 5.80
C ARG A 280 9.01 12.93 6.88
N ILE A 281 10.03 12.18 6.47
CA ILE A 281 11.06 11.61 7.35
C ILE A 281 12.13 12.60 7.81
N THR A 282 12.09 13.85 7.34
CA THR A 282 12.99 14.92 7.75
C THR A 282 12.22 16.01 8.48
N PRO A 283 12.78 16.59 9.56
CA PRO A 283 12.01 17.41 10.47
C PRO A 283 11.60 18.76 9.87
N THR A 284 12.36 19.31 8.91
CA THR A 284 12.01 20.54 8.14
C THR A 284 11.45 21.68 8.99
N VAL A 285 12.15 22.02 10.09
CA VAL A 285 11.76 23.05 11.07
C VAL A 285 12.84 24.13 11.19
N PRO A 286 12.49 25.36 11.64
CA PRO A 286 13.44 26.48 11.73
C PRO A 286 14.38 26.42 12.94
N VAL A 287 14.34 25.35 13.73
CA VAL A 287 15.17 25.15 14.92
C VAL A 287 15.97 23.86 14.84
N PRO A 288 17.17 23.78 15.45
CA PRO A 288 17.93 22.54 15.50
C PRO A 288 17.21 21.47 16.33
N VAL A 289 16.84 20.38 15.67
CA VAL A 289 16.34 19.13 16.24
C VAL A 289 17.18 17.96 15.71
N ASN A 290 16.94 16.73 16.18
CA ASN A 290 17.73 15.60 15.69
C ASN A 290 17.37 15.31 14.22
N ALA A 291 18.39 14.99 13.41
CA ALA A 291 18.21 14.81 11.97
C ALA A 291 17.39 13.56 11.60
N ASP A 292 17.21 12.64 12.55
CA ASP A 292 16.42 11.41 12.47
C ASP A 292 14.97 11.58 12.97
N GLU A 293 14.59 12.77 13.45
CA GLU A 293 13.20 13.10 13.73
C GLU A 293 12.40 13.25 12.42
N SER A 294 11.22 12.64 12.33
CA SER A 294 10.27 12.95 11.26
C SER A 294 9.69 14.37 11.44
N LEU A 295 9.10 14.94 10.39
CA LEU A 295 8.37 16.22 10.51
C LEU A 295 7.30 16.15 11.62
N ALA A 296 6.53 15.05 11.66
CA ALA A 296 5.51 14.87 12.69
C ALA A 296 6.11 14.71 14.08
N THR A 297 7.24 14.03 14.22
CA THR A 297 7.94 13.92 15.51
C THR A 297 8.38 15.29 16.02
N ALA A 298 9.04 16.07 15.16
CA ALA A 298 9.54 17.39 15.50
C ALA A 298 8.39 18.35 15.85
N VAL A 299 7.36 18.45 14.98
CA VAL A 299 6.27 19.42 15.15
C VAL A 299 5.32 19.04 16.29
N CYS A 300 4.98 17.77 16.43
CA CYS A 300 3.93 17.35 17.37
C CYS A 300 4.46 17.05 18.77
N CYS A 301 5.75 16.71 18.91
CA CYS A 301 6.32 16.19 20.15
C CYS A 301 7.55 16.91 20.69
N ASP A 302 8.20 17.81 19.92
CA ASP A 302 9.37 18.53 20.42
C ASP A 302 9.00 19.94 20.90
N ILE A 303 9.19 20.20 22.20
CA ILE A 303 8.90 21.50 22.81
C ILE A 303 9.69 22.66 22.18
N ARG A 304 10.86 22.39 21.56
CA ARG A 304 11.66 23.40 20.86
C ARG A 304 10.95 23.90 19.61
N VAL A 305 10.11 23.07 19.00
CA VAL A 305 9.37 23.36 17.78
C VAL A 305 7.98 23.95 18.09
N GLN A 306 7.45 23.77 19.30
CA GLN A 306 6.12 24.24 19.71
C GLN A 306 5.77 25.73 19.35
N PRO A 307 6.71 26.71 19.36
CA PRO A 307 6.41 28.07 18.90
C PRO A 307 6.24 28.22 17.38
N PHE A 308 6.56 27.17 16.61
CA PHE A 308 6.53 27.08 15.16
C PHE A 308 5.47 26.08 14.70
N ALA A 309 5.34 25.93 13.39
CA ALA A 309 4.42 25.01 12.74
C ALA A 309 5.18 24.18 11.71
N GLU A 310 4.53 23.14 11.18
CA GLU A 310 4.97 22.50 9.94
C GLU A 310 5.08 23.52 8.80
N PRO A 311 5.84 23.24 7.73
CA PRO A 311 5.92 24.14 6.59
C PRO A 311 4.52 24.53 6.07
N ARG A 312 4.28 25.84 5.94
CA ARG A 312 3.03 26.35 5.39
C ARG A 312 2.74 25.72 4.03
N PHE A 313 1.49 25.36 3.79
CA PHE A 313 1.04 24.68 2.57
C PHE A 313 1.54 23.24 2.37
N THR A 314 2.02 22.55 3.42
CA THR A 314 2.38 21.12 3.34
C THR A 314 1.24 20.28 2.74
N TYR A 315 -0.02 20.65 3.03
CA TYR A 315 -1.22 20.01 2.51
C TYR A 315 -1.38 20.08 0.97
N LEU A 316 -0.72 21.03 0.29
CA LEU A 316 -0.71 21.18 -1.18
C LEU A 316 0.39 20.37 -1.87
N ALA A 317 1.35 19.80 -1.12
CA ALA A 317 2.43 19.05 -1.74
C ALA A 317 1.85 17.92 -2.62
N PRO A 318 2.34 17.71 -3.86
CA PRO A 318 1.70 16.78 -4.80
C PRO A 318 1.55 15.35 -4.28
N ASP A 319 2.47 14.90 -3.43
CA ASP A 319 2.42 13.58 -2.79
C ASP A 319 1.47 13.54 -1.58
N ILE A 320 1.18 14.69 -0.97
CA ILE A 320 0.24 14.84 0.14
C ILE A 320 -1.20 15.02 -0.36
N ASP A 321 -1.41 15.92 -1.34
CA ASP A 321 -2.69 16.20 -2.00
C ASP A 321 -3.89 16.08 -1.05
N PHE A 322 -3.86 16.88 0.03
CA PHE A 322 -4.74 16.66 1.17
C PHE A 322 -6.21 16.69 0.76
N PHE A 323 -6.64 17.77 0.10
CA PHE A 323 -8.03 17.94 -0.34
C PHE A 323 -8.41 17.01 -1.49
N GLY A 324 -7.49 16.63 -2.38
CA GLY A 324 -7.76 15.62 -3.41
C GLY A 324 -7.98 14.21 -2.84
N LYS A 325 -7.46 13.94 -1.63
CA LYS A 325 -7.68 12.68 -0.89
C LYS A 325 -8.92 12.70 0.01
N LEU A 326 -9.57 13.85 0.21
CA LEU A 326 -10.81 13.92 0.96
C LEU A 326 -12.01 13.71 0.03
N LYS A 327 -13.08 13.14 0.59
CA LYS A 327 -14.37 13.07 -0.11
C LYS A 327 -15.11 14.39 0.08
N SER A 328 -15.36 15.10 -1.00
CA SER A 328 -16.02 16.42 -0.96
C SER A 328 -17.49 16.37 -0.51
N ASP A 329 -18.11 15.19 -0.55
CA ASP A 329 -19.50 14.93 -0.14
C ASP A 329 -19.62 14.22 1.22
N ALA A 330 -18.52 14.09 1.97
CA ALA A 330 -18.52 13.40 3.26
C ALA A 330 -17.72 14.14 4.34
N VAL A 331 -18.13 13.94 5.60
CA VAL A 331 -17.38 14.40 6.77
C VAL A 331 -16.19 13.47 6.99
N THR A 332 -15.00 14.04 7.14
CA THR A 332 -13.78 13.31 7.47
C THR A 332 -13.44 13.51 8.94
N VAL A 333 -13.13 12.42 9.66
CA VAL A 333 -12.58 12.46 11.01
C VAL A 333 -11.06 12.45 10.96
N PHE A 334 -10.44 13.40 11.66
CA PHE A 334 -9.00 13.58 11.78
C PHE A 334 -8.55 13.10 13.17
N TYR A 335 -7.44 12.38 13.22
CA TYR A 335 -7.01 11.66 14.42
C TYR A 335 -5.62 12.10 14.86
N ASP A 336 -5.39 12.09 16.16
CA ASP A 336 -4.11 12.36 16.77
C ASP A 336 -3.01 11.43 16.23
N SER A 337 -1.93 12.01 15.73
CA SER A 337 -0.81 11.28 15.13
C SER A 337 -0.01 10.42 16.10
N VAL A 338 -0.22 10.54 17.41
CA VAL A 338 0.42 9.72 18.46
C VAL A 338 -0.59 8.69 18.99
N CYS A 339 -1.67 9.16 19.61
CA CYS A 339 -2.59 8.29 20.36
C CYS A 339 -3.87 7.91 19.62
N GLY A 340 -4.09 8.43 18.41
CA GLY A 340 -5.24 8.07 17.57
C GLY A 340 -6.60 8.51 18.12
N LEU A 341 -6.66 9.47 19.05
CA LEU A 341 -7.93 10.07 19.46
C LEU A 341 -8.54 10.85 18.29
N PRO A 342 -9.87 10.81 18.07
CA PRO A 342 -10.50 11.71 17.11
C PRO A 342 -10.42 13.15 17.64
N LEU A 343 -9.86 14.06 16.84
CA LEU A 343 -9.60 15.45 17.21
C LEU A 343 -10.56 16.39 16.51
N PHE A 344 -10.71 16.23 15.19
CA PHE A 344 -11.57 17.08 14.38
C PHE A 344 -12.46 16.25 13.45
N GLN A 345 -13.57 16.83 13.01
CA GLN A 345 -14.48 16.31 12.01
C GLN A 345 -14.93 17.42 11.08
N ALA A 346 -14.54 17.38 9.80
CA ALA A 346 -14.82 18.47 8.85
C ALA A 346 -15.16 17.94 7.45
N PRO A 347 -15.97 18.68 6.67
CA PRO A 347 -16.64 19.92 7.06
C PRO A 347 -17.91 19.67 7.90
N ILE A 348 -18.18 20.50 8.91
CA ILE A 348 -19.46 20.54 9.66
C ILE A 348 -19.87 22.01 9.83
N GLY A 349 -21.15 22.32 9.62
CA GLY A 349 -21.66 23.69 9.70
C GLY A 349 -21.28 24.58 8.51
N ARG A 350 -20.54 24.03 7.53
CA ARG A 350 -20.08 24.70 6.30
C ARG A 350 -19.91 23.73 5.15
N SER A 351 -19.68 24.25 3.95
CA SER A 351 -19.37 23.44 2.77
C SER A 351 -17.90 22.96 2.78
N PHE A 352 -17.61 21.91 2.00
CA PHE A 352 -16.25 21.47 1.74
C PHE A 352 -15.40 22.58 1.11
N GLU A 353 -15.98 23.34 0.17
CA GLU A 353 -15.33 24.50 -0.47
C GLU A 353 -14.92 25.53 0.59
N SER A 354 -15.81 25.85 1.54
CA SER A 354 -15.50 26.81 2.61
C SER A 354 -14.40 26.31 3.54
N PHE A 355 -14.30 24.99 3.80
CA PHE A 355 -13.17 24.42 4.55
C PHE A 355 -11.85 24.53 3.77
N LEU A 356 -11.88 24.28 2.46
CA LEU A 356 -10.73 24.46 1.58
C LEU A 356 -10.28 25.92 1.51
N GLU A 357 -11.21 26.86 1.35
CA GLU A 357 -10.94 28.30 1.32
C GLU A 357 -10.29 28.78 2.62
N ASP A 358 -10.86 28.42 3.78
CA ASP A 358 -10.34 28.77 5.11
C ASP A 358 -8.93 28.19 5.34
N THR A 359 -8.72 26.94 4.93
CA THR A 359 -7.38 26.31 4.96
C THR A 359 -6.40 26.99 4.03
N THR A 360 -6.85 27.45 2.86
CA THR A 360 -6.01 28.09 1.84
C THR A 360 -5.62 29.50 2.22
N GLU A 361 -6.55 30.26 2.80
CA GLU A 361 -6.30 31.60 3.31
C GLU A 361 -5.18 31.59 4.37
N HIS A 362 -5.22 30.60 5.26
CA HIS A 362 -4.32 30.56 6.41
C HIS A 362 -3.07 29.68 6.22
N GLY A 363 -3.10 28.74 5.26
CA GLY A 363 -1.98 27.89 4.89
C GLY A 363 -1.80 26.62 5.72
N TRP A 364 -2.71 26.34 6.65
CA TRP A 364 -2.83 25.10 7.42
C TRP A 364 -4.31 24.74 7.62
N PRO A 365 -4.66 23.45 7.75
CA PRO A 365 -6.01 23.02 8.09
C PRO A 365 -6.62 23.87 9.21
N SER A 366 -7.72 24.56 8.89
CA SER A 366 -8.38 25.49 9.80
C SER A 366 -9.76 24.97 10.16
N PHE A 367 -9.99 24.67 11.43
CA PHE A 367 -11.24 24.10 11.94
C PHE A 367 -12.07 25.12 12.70
N ARG A 368 -13.39 24.94 12.70
CA ARG A 368 -14.39 25.80 13.36
C ARG A 368 -15.07 25.06 14.53
N PRO A 369 -15.83 25.76 15.41
CA PRO A 369 -16.32 25.18 16.68
C PRO A 369 -17.17 23.92 16.53
N GLU A 370 -17.91 23.74 15.44
CA GLU A 370 -18.74 22.55 15.21
C GLU A 370 -17.92 21.32 14.79
N GLU A 371 -16.66 21.52 14.42
CA GLU A 371 -15.76 20.51 13.85
C GLU A 371 -14.79 19.93 14.90
N ILE A 372 -14.89 20.34 16.18
CA ILE A 372 -13.97 19.90 17.23
C ILE A 372 -14.57 18.77 18.08
N PHE A 373 -13.79 17.73 18.36
CA PHE A 373 -14.08 16.82 19.47
C PHE A 373 -13.54 17.43 20.76
N ALA A 374 -14.31 18.35 21.37
CA ALA A 374 -13.90 19.11 22.55
C ALA A 374 -13.45 18.21 23.72
N ASP A 375 -14.00 17.01 23.84
CA ASP A 375 -13.60 16.03 24.85
C ASP A 375 -12.19 15.48 24.64
N ASN A 376 -11.56 15.66 23.48
CA ASN A 376 -10.22 15.14 23.17
C ASN A 376 -9.17 16.24 22.97
N ILE A 377 -9.59 17.51 22.97
CA ILE A 377 -8.72 18.66 22.72
C ILE A 377 -8.65 19.56 23.95
N VAL A 378 -7.45 20.03 24.28
CA VAL A 378 -7.19 21.09 25.24
C VAL A 378 -6.77 22.34 24.49
N THR A 379 -7.57 23.39 24.61
CA THR A 379 -7.30 24.71 24.02
C THR A 379 -6.88 25.69 25.11
N ASN A 380 -5.63 26.13 25.10
CA ASN A 380 -5.15 27.16 26.01
C ASN A 380 -5.34 28.54 25.37
N LYS A 381 -6.36 29.28 25.78
CA LYS A 381 -6.65 30.61 25.23
C LYS A 381 -5.61 31.68 25.58
N THR A 382 -4.76 31.45 26.59
CA THR A 382 -3.71 32.39 26.99
C THR A 382 -2.44 32.19 26.17
N SER A 383 -1.98 30.95 26.03
CA SER A 383 -0.79 30.63 25.23
C SER A 383 -1.09 30.35 23.76
N THR A 384 -2.37 30.41 23.37
CA THR A 384 -2.94 30.00 22.07
C THR A 384 -2.71 28.54 21.68
N TYR A 385 -1.88 27.77 22.37
CA TYR A 385 -1.61 26.38 22.00
C TYR A 385 -2.82 25.46 22.11
N VAL A 386 -2.90 24.57 21.12
CA VAL A 386 -3.86 23.48 21.05
C VAL A 386 -3.08 22.19 21.23
N THR A 387 -3.56 21.35 22.14
CA THR A 387 -2.96 20.03 22.43
C THR A 387 -4.07 19.00 22.51
N SER A 388 -3.76 17.75 22.20
CA SER A 388 -4.69 16.66 22.49
C SER A 388 -4.63 16.27 23.96
N LYS A 389 -5.66 15.56 24.43
CA LYS A 389 -5.66 15.00 25.80
C LYS A 389 -4.57 13.96 26.06
N CYS A 390 -3.91 13.45 25.03
CA CYS A 390 -2.77 12.55 25.18
C CYS A 390 -1.41 13.28 25.12
N GLY A 391 -1.41 14.61 25.08
CA GLY A 391 -0.21 15.44 25.21
C GLY A 391 0.42 15.89 23.89
N THR A 392 -0.12 15.46 22.74
CA THR A 392 0.38 15.85 21.41
C THR A 392 0.12 17.32 21.15
N HIS A 393 1.12 18.06 20.70
CA HIS A 393 0.92 19.42 20.17
C HIS A 393 0.21 19.35 18.80
N LEU A 394 -0.80 20.19 18.60
CA LEU A 394 -1.62 20.16 17.37
C LEU A 394 -1.52 21.44 16.54
N GLY A 395 -1.12 22.55 17.15
CA GLY A 395 -1.10 23.87 16.52
C GLY A 395 -1.65 24.96 17.44
N SER A 396 -2.35 25.94 16.87
CA SER A 396 -2.74 27.16 17.57
C SER A 396 -4.22 27.54 17.39
N PHE A 397 -4.81 28.06 18.45
CA PHE A 397 -6.11 28.69 18.51
C PHE A 397 -5.98 30.17 18.18
N LEU A 398 -6.48 30.56 17.01
CA LEU A 398 -6.27 31.87 16.41
C LEU A 398 -7.60 32.44 15.89
N PRO A 399 -8.48 32.94 16.79
CA PRO A 399 -9.74 33.54 16.40
C PRO A 399 -9.56 34.67 15.37
N ASP A 400 -10.52 34.78 14.46
CA ASP A 400 -10.56 35.78 13.40
C ASP A 400 -11.94 36.47 13.35
N GLU A 401 -12.21 37.25 12.30
CA GLU A 401 -13.49 37.95 12.11
C GLU A 401 -14.69 37.00 11.98
N GLN A 402 -14.46 35.73 11.61
CA GLN A 402 -15.47 34.70 11.49
C GLN A 402 -15.67 33.91 12.81
N GLY A 403 -14.85 34.18 13.83
CA GLY A 403 -14.96 33.64 15.18
C GLY A 403 -13.80 32.75 15.60
N ASP A 404 -14.07 31.81 16.51
CA ASP A 404 -13.09 30.87 17.03
C ASP A 404 -12.54 29.96 15.90
N ARG A 405 -11.21 29.86 15.79
CA ARG A 405 -10.53 29.07 14.76
C ARG A 405 -9.35 28.30 15.33
N TRP A 406 -9.22 27.03 14.93
CA TRP A 406 -8.09 26.17 15.26
C TRP A 406 -7.26 25.97 13.99
N CYS A 407 -6.06 26.55 13.97
CA CYS A 407 -5.08 26.45 12.90
C CYS A 407 -4.11 25.30 13.25
N ILE A 408 -4.18 24.21 12.50
CA ILE A 408 -3.66 22.91 12.95
C ILE A 408 -2.65 22.34 11.96
N ASP A 409 -1.54 21.84 12.49
CA ASP A 409 -0.53 21.14 11.70
C ASP A 409 -1.11 19.83 11.16
N LEU A 410 -1.10 19.66 9.84
CA LEU A 410 -1.60 18.44 9.19
C LEU A 410 -0.85 17.22 9.72
N ALA A 411 0.45 17.36 9.97
CA ALA A 411 1.30 16.32 10.55
C ALA A 411 0.76 15.75 11.86
N CYS A 412 0.08 16.55 12.68
CA CYS A 412 -0.38 16.17 14.02
C CYS A 412 -1.82 15.62 14.05
N VAL A 413 -2.54 15.73 12.94
CA VAL A 413 -3.91 15.21 12.77
C VAL A 413 -4.05 14.15 11.67
N SER A 414 -2.91 13.65 11.18
CA SER A 414 -2.82 12.60 10.17
C SER A 414 -2.80 11.19 10.77
N GLY A 415 -3.11 11.02 12.06
CA GLY A 415 -3.12 9.71 12.71
C GLY A 415 -4.20 8.76 12.19
N ASN A 416 -4.13 7.53 12.70
CA ASN A 416 -5.18 6.53 12.60
C ASN A 416 -5.81 6.29 13.97
N PRO A 417 -7.10 5.89 14.02
CA PRO A 417 -7.68 5.41 15.26
C PRO A 417 -6.88 4.20 15.76
N LEU A 418 -6.46 4.24 17.02
CA LEU A 418 -5.87 3.05 17.64
C LEU A 418 -6.98 2.04 17.90
N SER A 419 -6.76 0.80 17.48
CA SER A 419 -7.62 -0.30 17.91
C SER A 419 -7.49 -0.39 19.44
N LEU A 420 -8.58 -0.14 20.17
CA LEU A 420 -8.64 -0.40 21.60
C LEU A 420 -8.20 -1.84 21.83
N LYS A 421 -6.97 -2.03 22.32
CA LYS A 421 -6.61 -3.27 22.98
C LYS A 421 -7.50 -3.32 24.22
N ILE A 422 -8.53 -4.16 24.16
CA ILE A 422 -9.31 -4.51 25.35
C ILE A 422 -8.29 -5.08 26.33
N ALA A 423 -8.02 -4.31 27.38
CA ALA A 423 -7.08 -4.65 28.45
C ALA A 423 -7.55 -5.86 29.25
#